data_AF-A0A355BCT8-F1
#
_entry.id   AF-A0A355BCT8-F1
#
_cell.length_a   1.000
_cell.length_b   1.000
_cell.length_c   1.000
_cell.angle_alpha   90.00
_cell.angle_beta   90.00
_cell.angle_gamma   90.00
#
_symmetry.space_group_name_H-M   'P 1'
#
loop_
_entity.id
_entity.type
_entity.pdbx_description
1 polymer ?
#
loop_
_entity_poly.entity_id
_entity_poly.type
_entity_poly.pdbx_seq_one_letter_code
_entity_poly.pdbx_strand_id
1 'polypeptide(L)'
;MTAKVESWGSRVGLILAMAGNAVGLGNFLRFPVQAVQNGGGAFIVPYLVCFLLMGIPLLFVEWSMGRFGGKHGHHSTPFILDSMDKRKF
;
A
#
# COMPACT_ATOMS: atom_id res chain seq x y z
N MET A 1 7.08 -16.10 27.36
CA MET A 1 7.52 -16.55 26.03
C MET A 1 7.80 -15.30 25.21
N THR A 2 9.00 -15.13 24.64
CA THR A 2 9.28 -13.96 23.78
C THR A 2 8.53 -14.18 22.46
N ALA A 3 7.55 -13.33 22.14
CA ALA A 3 6.84 -13.43 20.87
C ALA A 3 7.81 -12.99 19.76
N LYS A 4 8.34 -13.97 19.01
CA LYS A 4 9.21 -13.70 17.86
C LYS A 4 8.36 -13.06 16.76
N VAL A 5 8.55 -11.76 16.52
CA VAL A 5 7.93 -11.05 15.40
C VAL A 5 8.44 -11.66 14.10
N GLU A 6 7.53 -12.12 13.24
CA GLU A 6 7.90 -12.63 11.91
C GLU A 6 8.47 -11.51 11.05
N SER A 7 9.57 -11.83 10.35
CA SER A 7 10.30 -10.89 9.51
C SER A 7 10.49 -11.47 8.11
N TRP A 8 10.49 -10.60 7.11
CA TRP A 8 10.75 -10.99 5.73
C TRP A 8 12.13 -11.66 5.58
N GLY A 9 12.15 -12.87 5.01
CA GLY A 9 13.39 -13.65 4.81
C GLY A 9 14.34 -13.06 3.77
N SER A 10 13.83 -12.27 2.82
CA SER A 10 14.67 -11.53 1.86
C SER A 10 13.98 -10.26 1.37
N ARG A 11 14.78 -9.28 0.93
CA ARG A 11 14.26 -8.04 0.33
C ARG A 11 13.54 -8.31 -0.98
N VAL A 12 14.07 -9.24 -1.78
CA VAL A 12 13.45 -9.65 -3.05
C VAL A 12 12.11 -10.32 -2.79
N GLY A 13 12.02 -11.23 -1.81
CA GLY A 13 10.77 -11.87 -1.42
C GLY A 13 9.71 -10.87 -0.95
N LEU A 14 10.12 -9.86 -0.17
CA LEU A 14 9.25 -8.75 0.22
C LEU A 14 8.74 -7.98 -1.01
N ILE A 15 9.62 -7.58 -1.92
CA ILE A 15 9.24 -6.81 -3.12
C ILE A 15 8.27 -7.61 -3.99
N LEU A 16 8.53 -8.91 -4.21
CA LEU A 16 7.65 -9.77 -5.00
C LEU A 16 6.29 -9.98 -4.32
N ALA A 17 6.25 -10.18 -3.00
CA ALA A 17 5.00 -10.32 -2.26
C ALA A 17 4.14 -9.05 -2.37
N MET A 18 4.76 -7.87 -2.27
CA MET A 18 4.06 -6.59 -2.39
C MET A 18 3.66 -6.28 -3.84
N ALA A 19 4.50 -6.64 -4.82
CA ALA A 19 4.16 -6.54 -6.23
C ALA A 19 2.96 -7.45 -6.57
N GLY A 20 2.92 -8.67 -6.03
CA GLY A 20 1.78 -9.58 -6.18
C GLY A 20 0.50 -9.10 -5.47
N ASN A 21 0.63 -8.37 -4.37
CA ASN A 21 -0.49 -7.69 -3.72
C ASN A 21 -1.08 -6.58 -4.62
N ALA A 22 -0.22 -5.78 -5.26
CA ALA A 22 -0.64 -4.66 -6.09
C ALA A 22 -1.12 -5.08 -7.49
N VAL A 23 -0.49 -6.10 -8.09
CA VAL A 23 -0.81 -6.60 -9.44
C VAL A 23 -1.81 -7.74 -9.35
N GLY A 24 -3.07 -7.46 -9.71
CA GLY A 24 -4.14 -8.45 -9.73
C GLY A 24 -5.12 -8.25 -10.89
N LEU A 25 -6.33 -8.82 -10.74
CA LEU A 25 -7.40 -8.73 -11.76
C LEU A 25 -7.75 -7.28 -12.14
N GLY A 26 -7.56 -6.32 -11.24
CA GLY A 26 -7.75 -4.90 -11.53
C GLY A 26 -6.91 -4.39 -12.69
N ASN A 27 -5.64 -4.83 -12.80
CA ASN A 27 -4.75 -4.43 -13.90
C ASN A 27 -5.17 -5.05 -15.24
N PHE A 28 -5.66 -6.29 -15.23
CA PHE A 28 -5.98 -7.01 -16.47
C PHE A 28 -7.41 -6.78 -16.96
N LEU A 29 -8.37 -6.57 -16.06
CA LEU A 29 -9.79 -6.46 -16.40
C LEU A 29 -10.31 -5.05 -16.22
N ARG A 30 -10.06 -4.42 -15.05
CA ARG A 30 -10.65 -3.11 -14.74
C ARG A 30 -9.95 -1.98 -15.48
N PHE A 31 -8.62 -1.97 -15.52
CA PHE A 31 -7.85 -0.90 -16.17
C PHE A 31 -8.19 -0.75 -17.67
N PRO A 32 -8.20 -1.83 -18.48
CA PRO A 32 -8.53 -1.70 -19.91
C PRO A 32 -9.96 -1.21 -20.13
N VAL A 33 -10.92 -1.71 -19.35
CA VAL A 33 -12.33 -1.29 -19.45
C VAL A 33 -12.47 0.19 -19.11
N GLN A 34 -11.85 0.66 -18.03
CA GLN A 34 -11.88 2.06 -17.64
C GLN A 34 -11.16 2.95 -18.66
N ALA A 35 -10.01 2.53 -19.20
CA ALA A 35 -9.32 3.28 -20.23
C ALA A 35 -10.19 3.44 -21.48
N VAL A 36 -10.76 2.35 -22.00
CA VAL A 36 -11.61 2.40 -23.21
C VAL A 36 -12.87 3.24 -22.99
N GLN A 37 -13.56 3.10 -21.84
CA GLN A 37 -14.79 3.85 -21.55
C GLN A 37 -14.55 5.36 -21.37
N ASN A 38 -13.35 5.76 -20.95
CA ASN A 38 -13.00 7.16 -20.66
C ASN A 38 -12.12 7.79 -21.75
N GLY A 39 -12.27 7.38 -23.01
CA GLY A 39 -11.57 8.00 -24.15
C GLY A 39 -10.19 7.41 -24.47
N GLY A 40 -9.94 6.17 -24.07
CA GLY A 40 -8.75 5.38 -24.43
C GLY A 40 -7.46 6.05 -23.98
N GLY A 41 -6.69 6.56 -24.96
CA GLY A 41 -5.43 7.26 -24.70
C GLY A 41 -5.58 8.55 -23.88
N ALA A 42 -6.72 9.25 -23.97
CA ALA A 42 -6.97 10.46 -23.20
C ALA A 42 -7.05 10.19 -21.69
N PHE A 43 -7.52 9.00 -21.28
CA PHE A 43 -7.59 8.57 -19.89
C PHE A 43 -6.22 8.46 -19.21
N ILE A 44 -5.14 8.23 -19.98
CA ILE A 44 -3.79 8.06 -19.43
C ILE A 44 -3.29 9.33 -18.74
N VAL A 45 -3.67 10.52 -19.24
CA VAL A 45 -3.23 11.80 -18.66
C VAL A 45 -3.74 11.98 -17.22
N PRO A 46 -5.06 11.96 -16.92
CA PRO A 46 -5.54 12.05 -15.55
C PRO A 46 -5.12 10.83 -14.71
N TYR A 47 -4.99 9.64 -15.30
CA TYR A 47 -4.47 8.47 -14.60
C TYR A 47 -3.06 8.70 -14.03
N LEU A 48 -2.14 9.22 -14.84
CA LEU A 48 -0.78 9.52 -14.41
C LEU A 48 -0.73 10.66 -13.39
N VAL A 49 -1.56 11.69 -13.55
CA VAL A 49 -1.67 12.78 -12.57
C VAL A 49 -2.13 12.25 -11.22
N CYS A 50 -3.19 11.43 -11.18
CA CYS A 50 -3.66 10.80 -9.95
C CYS A 50 -2.62 9.83 -9.36
N PHE A 51 -1.89 9.09 -10.20
CA PHE A 51 -0.82 8.19 -9.76
C PHE A 51 0.31 8.95 -9.06
N LEU A 52 0.73 10.08 -9.61
CA LEU A 52 1.80 10.89 -9.02
C LEU A 52 1.35 11.66 -7.77
N LEU A 53 0.14 12.22 -7.78
CA LEU A 53 -0.35 13.07 -6.69
C LEU A 53 -0.97 12.28 -5.52
N MET A 54 -1.51 11.10 -5.78
CA MET A 54 -2.15 10.27 -4.75
C MET A 54 -1.53 8.88 -4.65
N GLY A 55 -1.31 8.19 -5.77
CA GLY A 55 -0.80 6.82 -5.76
C GLY A 55 0.53 6.67 -5.01
N ILE A 56 1.55 7.44 -5.41
CA ILE A 56 2.88 7.40 -4.78
C ILE A 56 2.85 7.90 -3.32
N PRO A 57 2.23 9.06 -3.00
CA PRO A 57 2.18 9.54 -1.63
C PRO A 57 1.46 8.58 -0.67
N LEU A 58 0.32 8.01 -1.08
CA LEU A 58 -0.42 7.05 -0.25
C LEU A 58 0.40 5.78 -0.02
N LEU A 59 1.07 5.25 -1.04
CA LEU A 59 1.97 4.11 -0.90
C LEU A 59 3.04 4.36 0.18
N PHE A 60 3.67 5.54 0.16
CA PHE A 60 4.67 5.90 1.17
C PHE A 60 4.08 6.04 2.57
N VAL A 61 2.87 6.59 2.70
CA VAL A 61 2.17 6.71 3.99
C VAL A 61 1.85 5.32 4.54
N GLU A 62 1.22 4.45 3.75
CA GLU A 62 0.86 3.09 4.16
C GLU A 62 2.10 2.28 4.56
N TRP A 63 3.18 2.36 3.77
CA TRP A 63 4.41 1.66 4.06
C TRP A 63 5.09 2.15 5.35
N SER A 64 5.11 3.47 5.56
CA SER A 64 5.69 4.08 6.75
C SER A 64 4.89 3.72 8.00
N MET A 65 3.56 3.79 7.91
CA MET A 65 2.64 3.44 8.99
C MET A 65 2.74 1.95 9.34
N GLY A 66 2.73 1.05 8.35
CA GLY A 66 2.89 -0.38 8.57
C GLY A 66 4.24 -0.73 9.22
N ARG A 67 5.32 -0.07 8.80
CA ARG A 67 6.65 -0.26 9.42
C ARG A 67 6.73 0.30 10.84
N PHE A 68 6.05 1.41 11.11
CA PHE A 68 5.95 1.98 12.46
C PHE A 68 5.14 1.07 13.40
N GLY A 69 3.98 0.60 12.95
CA GLY A 69 3.14 -0.36 13.66
C GLY A 69 3.87 -1.66 13.98
N GLY A 70 4.55 -2.23 12.98
CA GLY A 70 5.29 -3.49 13.14
C GLY A 70 6.41 -3.41 14.19
N LYS A 71 7.01 -2.23 14.43
CA LYS A 71 7.98 -2.04 15.52
C LYS A 71 7.33 -2.11 16.91
N HIS A 72 6.05 -1.74 17.02
CA HIS A 72 5.27 -1.79 18.25
C HIS A 72 4.45 -3.11 18.38
N GLY A 73 4.58 -4.04 17.42
CA GLY A 73 3.81 -5.29 17.40
C GLY A 73 2.37 -5.13 16.90
N HIS A 74 2.05 -4.01 16.26
CA HIS A 74 0.73 -3.72 15.72
C HIS A 74 0.71 -3.84 14.19
N HIS A 75 -0.21 -4.65 13.66
CA HIS A 75 -0.30 -4.93 12.22
C HIS A 75 -1.62 -4.45 11.59
N SER A 76 -2.53 -3.90 12.40
CA SER A 76 -3.84 -3.43 11.96
C SER A 76 -4.00 -1.94 12.24
N THR A 77 -4.68 -1.24 11.34
CA THR A 77 -4.81 0.23 11.37
C THR A 77 -5.30 0.82 12.70
N PRO A 78 -6.28 0.24 13.44
CA PRO A 78 -6.74 0.85 14.69
C PRO A 78 -5.64 0.88 15.76
N PHE A 79 -4.85 -0.20 15.87
CA PHE A 79 -3.77 -0.29 16.84
C PHE A 79 -2.56 0.56 16.46
N ILE A 80 -2.27 0.70 15.16
CA ILE A 80 -1.18 1.57 14.72
C ILE A 80 -1.54 3.02 15.03
N LEU A 81 -2.79 3.44 14.79
CA LEU A 81 -3.27 4.77 15.11
C LEU A 81 -3.25 5.03 16.63
N ASP A 82 -3.70 4.06 17.43
CA ASP A 82 -3.63 4.12 18.90
C ASP A 82 -2.18 4.33 19.39
N SER A 83 -1.21 3.61 18.81
CA SER A 83 0.21 3.78 19.14
C SER A 83 0.82 5.12 18.68
N MET A 84 0.17 5.83 17.74
CA MET A 84 0.57 7.17 17.30
C MET A 84 -0.10 8.27 18.12
N ASP A 85 -1.23 8.00 18.78
CA ASP A 85 -1.90 8.97 19.63
C ASP A 85 -1.08 9.20 20.92
N LYS A 86 -0.71 10.47 21.14
CA LYS A 86 0.04 10.90 22.33
C LYS A 86 -0.87 11.20 23.52
N ARG A 87 -2.19 11.14 23.36
CA ARG A 87 -3.14 11.27 24.48
C ARG A 87 -3.19 9.98 25.30
N LYS A 88 -2.09 9.69 26.00
CA LYS A 88 -2.17 8.90 27.22
C LYS A 88 -2.95 9.73 28.24
N PHE A 89 -4.16 9.33 28.55
CA PHE A 89 -4.72 9.57 29.88
C PHE A 89 -4.11 8.55 30.84
#